data_AF-A0A8E5HXH8-F1
#
_entry.id   AF-A0A8E5HXH8-F1
#
_cell.length_a   1.000
_cell.length_b   1.000
_cell.length_c   1.000
_cell.angle_alpha   90.00
_cell.angle_beta   90.00
_cell.angle_gamma   90.00
#
_symmetry.space_group_name_H-M   'P 1'
#
loop_
_entity.id
_entity.type
_entity.pdbx_description
1 polymer ?
#
loop_
_entity_poly.entity_id
_entity_poly.type
_entity_poly.pdbx_seq_one_letter_code
_entity_poly.pdbx_strand_id
1 'polypeptide(L)'
;MADNLEPKGHAERQAFLADDAPDGDDDLVVYAGKHASRKTPRTPNRVQFDLHPAVMGEPDSDDDDDDYDDDDDDNDDGRGGQHSHRVPLLTDMEAPSVAVANALGGGPGGDGDGERLEQQMRRPKSGLRSAFVNMANSIIGAGIIGQPYAMRQAGLAAGVLLLAGLTVVIDWTIRLIVVNSKLSGRSSFQGTVEHCFGRPGLVAISAAQWVFAFGGMVAFGVIVGDTIPHVLAAAWPGAAAVPVVGLLTDRRVAIAVLVMGVSYPLTLYRDMAKLAKASTFALAGMLVIVATVLVQGLLVPPEARGSLGAPQLTVNGGGMLQAIGVISFAFVCHHNSLLIYGSLKTPTMDNFSRVTHWSTGVSLLACLAMALAGFLAFGDKTLGNVLNNFPPDNAMVNVARLCFGLNMLTTLPLEAFVCREVMLTYWFPGEGFRRGRHVALSTGLVALAAAASLLTCDLGAVFELVGATSAVAMAYVLPPLCYMRLATRGWRTYAAGAVVAFGLAVMVTSVAQAVGKMVNGSNDAAQCV
;
A
#
# COMPACT_ATOMS: atom_id res chain seq x y z
N MET A 1 -57.77 -45.04 40.64
CA MET A 1 -56.64 -44.52 41.44
C MET A 1 -55.75 -43.78 40.45
N ALA A 2 -55.67 -42.44 40.49
CA ALA A 2 -55.05 -41.63 41.56
C ALA A 2 -53.51 -41.81 41.54
N ASP A 3 -52.63 -40.81 41.64
CA ASP A 3 -52.75 -39.35 41.92
C ASP A 3 -51.36 -38.69 41.64
N ASN A 4 -51.08 -37.37 41.51
CA ASN A 4 -51.83 -36.10 41.41
C ASN A 4 -50.85 -34.95 40.97
N LEU A 5 -51.23 -33.67 41.13
CA LEU A 5 -50.40 -32.46 41.39
C LEU A 5 -49.59 -31.77 40.25
N GLU A 6 -50.24 -30.81 39.57
CA GLU A 6 -50.04 -29.32 39.61
C GLU A 6 -48.74 -28.69 40.21
N PRO A 7 -48.41 -27.36 39.99
CA PRO A 7 -49.28 -26.24 39.52
C PRO A 7 -48.72 -25.17 38.51
N LYS A 8 -49.67 -24.36 38.00
CA LYS A 8 -49.75 -22.88 37.77
C LYS A 8 -48.51 -21.99 38.07
N GLY A 9 -48.27 -20.80 37.47
CA GLY A 9 -49.05 -19.96 36.51
C GLY A 9 -48.58 -18.47 36.54
N HIS A 10 -49.20 -17.57 35.74
CA HIS A 10 -48.99 -16.09 35.62
C HIS A 10 -47.70 -15.62 34.87
N ALA A 11 -47.66 -14.71 33.87
CA ALA A 11 -48.44 -13.49 33.49
C ALA A 11 -48.25 -12.31 34.49
N GLU A 12 -48.03 -11.04 34.16
CA GLU A 12 -48.25 -10.20 32.96
C GLU A 12 -47.48 -8.86 33.18
N ARG A 13 -46.73 -8.29 32.22
CA ARG A 13 -46.90 -6.95 31.56
C ARG A 13 -45.50 -6.42 31.14
N GLN A 14 -45.23 -5.97 29.90
CA GLN A 14 -45.61 -4.67 29.27
C GLN A 14 -45.20 -3.45 30.11
N ALA A 15 -44.47 -2.43 29.64
CA ALA A 15 -44.30 -1.86 28.30
C ALA A 15 -43.10 -0.87 28.27
N PHE A 16 -42.54 -0.59 27.09
CA PHE A 16 -42.50 0.75 26.43
C PHE A 16 -41.61 0.73 25.17
N LEU A 17 -42.28 0.80 24.01
CA LEU A 17 -42.01 1.59 22.78
C LEU A 17 -40.55 1.69 22.25
N ALA A 18 -40.23 1.27 21.01
CA ALA A 18 -40.63 1.80 19.68
C ALA A 18 -40.00 3.20 19.39
N ASP A 19 -39.48 3.53 18.20
CA ASP A 19 -39.57 2.89 16.86
C ASP A 19 -38.38 3.30 15.93
N ASP A 20 -38.45 2.92 14.64
CA ASP A 20 -37.78 3.51 13.44
C ASP A 20 -36.32 3.12 13.03
N ALA A 21 -36.25 2.06 12.19
CA ALA A 21 -35.69 2.06 10.79
C ALA A 21 -34.16 2.15 10.49
N PRO A 22 -33.70 1.79 9.27
CA PRO A 22 -33.98 0.57 8.48
C PRO A 22 -32.73 -0.07 7.77
N ASP A 23 -32.93 -1.28 7.21
CA ASP A 23 -32.27 -2.00 6.08
C ASP A 23 -30.81 -1.68 5.64
N GLY A 24 -29.99 -2.68 5.26
CA GLY A 24 -30.25 -4.12 5.18
C GLY A 24 -29.03 -4.91 4.65
N ASP A 25 -28.81 -6.10 5.19
CA ASP A 25 -27.79 -7.05 4.76
C ASP A 25 -28.45 -8.16 3.91
N ASP A 26 -28.19 -8.17 2.60
CA ASP A 26 -28.64 -9.22 1.69
C ASP A 26 -27.58 -10.33 1.55
N ASP A 27 -27.98 -11.56 1.87
CA ASP A 27 -27.14 -12.76 1.88
C ASP A 27 -26.61 -13.18 0.49
N LEU A 28 -25.42 -13.79 0.49
CA LEU A 28 -24.75 -14.31 -0.70
C LEU A 28 -25.40 -15.62 -1.20
N VAL A 29 -26.49 -15.52 -1.97
CA VAL A 29 -27.17 -16.70 -2.53
C VAL A 29 -26.50 -17.22 -3.81
N VAL A 30 -25.95 -18.43 -3.76
CA VAL A 30 -25.45 -19.20 -4.92
C VAL A 30 -26.44 -20.31 -5.28
N TYR A 31 -27.00 -20.27 -6.50
CA TYR A 31 -27.89 -21.33 -7.00
C TYR A 31 -27.17 -22.30 -7.93
N ALA A 32 -27.27 -23.60 -7.61
CA ALA A 32 -26.92 -24.69 -8.53
C ALA A 32 -28.08 -25.00 -9.50
N GLY A 33 -27.76 -25.31 -10.76
CA GLY A 33 -28.74 -25.61 -11.80
C GLY A 33 -29.46 -26.94 -11.63
N LYS A 34 -30.72 -27.02 -12.09
CA LYS A 34 -31.57 -28.22 -12.02
C LYS A 34 -31.17 -29.28 -13.06
N HIS A 35 -30.99 -30.54 -12.65
CA HIS A 35 -31.84 -31.67 -13.11
C HIS A 35 -31.57 -32.98 -12.34
N ALA A 36 -32.55 -33.90 -12.44
CA ALA A 36 -32.55 -35.31 -12.00
C ALA A 36 -32.73 -35.61 -10.49
N SER A 37 -33.90 -36.19 -10.19
CA SER A 37 -34.24 -36.80 -8.90
C SER A 37 -33.47 -38.10 -8.67
N ARG A 38 -32.80 -38.25 -7.51
CA ARG A 38 -32.41 -39.56 -6.97
C ARG A 38 -32.32 -39.49 -5.44
N LYS A 39 -32.98 -40.43 -4.75
CA LYS A 39 -32.98 -40.52 -3.28
C LYS A 39 -31.59 -40.87 -2.75
N THR A 40 -31.07 -40.10 -1.80
CA THR A 40 -29.81 -40.40 -1.08
C THR A 40 -30.09 -41.28 0.15
N PRO A 41 -29.31 -42.35 0.42
CA PRO A 41 -29.40 -43.11 1.67
C PRO A 41 -28.89 -42.28 2.86
N ARG A 42 -29.45 -42.50 4.05
CA ARG A 42 -28.91 -41.99 5.32
C ARG A 42 -27.77 -42.89 5.80
N THR A 43 -26.58 -42.34 6.02
CA THR A 43 -25.48 -43.01 6.72
C THR A 43 -25.57 -42.77 8.24
N PRO A 44 -25.51 -43.81 9.08
CA PRO A 44 -25.50 -43.66 10.53
C PRO A 44 -24.04 -43.54 11.03
N ASN A 45 -23.54 -42.32 11.17
CA ASN A 45 -22.43 -42.02 12.10
C ASN A 45 -22.37 -40.52 12.35
N ARG A 46 -22.79 -40.10 13.54
CA ARG A 46 -22.75 -38.71 14.00
C ARG A 46 -21.47 -38.53 14.81
N VAL A 47 -20.42 -38.03 14.17
CA VAL A 47 -19.18 -37.69 14.90
C VAL A 47 -19.45 -36.43 15.72
N GLN A 48 -19.39 -36.58 17.04
CA GLN A 48 -19.53 -35.48 17.99
C GLN A 48 -18.14 -34.92 18.26
N PHE A 49 -17.95 -33.61 18.03
CA PHE A 49 -16.71 -32.92 18.38
C PHE A 49 -16.75 -32.54 19.86
N ASP A 50 -15.86 -33.13 20.67
CA ASP A 50 -15.64 -32.67 22.05
C ASP A 50 -14.81 -31.39 22.06
N LEU A 51 -15.30 -30.39 22.80
CA LEU A 51 -14.71 -29.06 22.93
C LEU A 51 -14.04 -28.88 24.30
N HIS A 52 -13.18 -29.82 24.69
CA HIS A 52 -12.31 -29.70 25.87
C HIS A 52 -10.86 -29.98 25.48
N PRO A 53 -9.94 -28.99 25.56
CA PRO A 53 -8.53 -29.22 25.34
C PRO A 53 -7.94 -29.96 26.55
N ALA A 54 -7.33 -31.12 26.31
CA ALA A 54 -6.58 -31.83 27.34
C ALA A 54 -5.28 -31.08 27.64
N VAL A 55 -5.13 -30.62 28.89
CA VAL A 55 -3.86 -30.08 29.41
C VAL A 55 -2.93 -31.25 29.67
N MET A 56 -1.83 -31.34 28.92
CA MET A 56 -0.70 -32.21 29.24
C MET A 56 0.20 -31.47 30.23
N GLY A 57 0.55 -32.13 31.33
CA GLY A 57 1.04 -31.48 32.55
C GLY A 57 2.48 -30.96 32.53
N GLU A 58 2.76 -30.12 33.52
CA GLU A 58 4.08 -29.65 33.92
C GLU A 58 4.97 -30.78 34.45
N PRO A 59 6.28 -30.55 34.50
CA PRO A 59 6.95 -30.66 35.80
C PRO A 59 7.68 -29.37 36.21
N ASP A 60 7.59 -29.04 37.49
CA ASP A 60 8.36 -27.98 38.16
C ASP A 60 9.86 -28.28 38.16
N SER A 61 10.70 -27.25 37.99
CA SER A 61 11.32 -26.55 39.16
C SER A 61 12.40 -25.54 38.74
N ASP A 62 12.15 -24.28 39.08
CA ASP A 62 13.05 -23.28 39.69
C ASP A 62 14.38 -22.80 39.03
N ASP A 63 14.50 -21.47 39.12
CA ASP A 63 15.67 -20.59 39.28
C ASP A 63 16.63 -20.23 38.12
N ASP A 64 16.51 -18.95 37.75
CA ASP A 64 17.53 -17.89 37.62
C ASP A 64 18.51 -17.76 36.43
N ASP A 65 18.60 -16.47 36.06
CA ASP A 65 19.68 -15.67 35.48
C ASP A 65 20.18 -15.79 34.02
N ASP A 66 20.46 -14.58 33.54
CA ASP A 66 21.20 -14.13 32.37
C ASP A 66 22.46 -14.96 32.03
N ASP A 67 22.77 -15.15 30.74
CA ASP A 67 23.61 -14.20 29.99
C ASP A 67 23.67 -14.50 28.48
N TYR A 68 24.30 -13.60 27.70
CA TYR A 68 24.81 -13.89 26.36
C TYR A 68 26.19 -14.56 26.46
N ASP A 69 26.47 -15.56 25.62
CA ASP A 69 27.81 -15.69 25.03
C ASP A 69 27.83 -16.55 23.74
N ASP A 70 28.88 -16.36 22.95
CA ASP A 70 29.16 -16.93 21.63
C ASP A 70 30.13 -18.15 21.71
N ASP A 71 30.50 -18.67 20.53
CA ASP A 71 31.66 -19.56 20.22
C ASP A 71 31.56 -21.11 20.43
N ASP A 72 31.67 -21.81 19.28
CA ASP A 72 32.37 -23.08 18.98
C ASP A 72 32.01 -24.40 19.74
N ASP A 73 32.21 -25.63 19.21
CA ASP A 73 33.06 -26.11 18.10
C ASP A 73 32.49 -27.40 17.42
N ASP A 74 33.22 -27.93 16.43
CA ASP A 74 32.85 -28.86 15.33
C ASP A 74 32.47 -30.35 15.62
N ASN A 75 31.88 -30.97 14.56
CA ASN A 75 31.85 -32.40 14.14
C ASN A 75 30.86 -33.43 14.74
N ASP A 76 29.94 -33.92 13.90
CA ASP A 76 29.94 -35.34 13.44
C ASP A 76 29.28 -35.50 12.05
N ASP A 77 29.69 -36.53 11.31
CA ASP A 77 29.48 -36.71 9.86
C ASP A 77 28.17 -37.46 9.51
N GLY A 78 27.22 -36.78 8.87
CA GLY A 78 25.90 -37.33 8.51
C GLY A 78 25.52 -37.12 7.05
N ARG A 79 25.86 -38.07 6.16
CA ARG A 79 25.57 -37.99 4.71
C ARG A 79 24.08 -37.85 4.38
N GLY A 80 23.64 -36.62 4.11
CA GLY A 80 22.33 -36.32 3.52
C GLY A 80 22.39 -35.04 2.70
N GLY A 81 22.13 -35.11 1.39
CA GLY A 81 22.22 -33.95 0.50
C GLY A 81 21.14 -32.91 0.82
N GLN A 82 21.52 -31.85 1.55
CA GLN A 82 20.61 -30.76 1.89
C GLN A 82 20.21 -29.96 0.63
N HIS A 83 19.05 -30.30 0.07
CA HIS A 83 18.27 -29.34 -0.70
C HIS A 83 17.92 -28.17 0.22
N SER A 84 18.55 -27.01 0.00
CA SER A 84 18.22 -25.77 0.69
C SER A 84 16.81 -25.31 0.29
N HIS A 85 15.78 -25.84 0.97
CA HIS A 85 14.37 -25.49 0.80
C HIS A 85 14.13 -24.04 1.26
N ARG A 86 14.37 -23.10 0.34
CA ARG A 86 14.24 -21.66 0.56
C ARG A 86 12.84 -21.19 0.24
N VAL A 87 12.05 -21.00 1.30
CA VAL A 87 10.68 -20.47 1.28
C VAL A 87 10.54 -19.23 0.37
N PRO A 88 9.54 -19.18 -0.53
CA PRO A 88 9.11 -17.96 -1.20
C PRO A 88 8.24 -17.13 -0.23
N LEU A 89 8.83 -16.11 0.39
CA LEU A 89 8.07 -15.20 1.25
C LEU A 89 7.33 -14.14 0.41
N LEU A 90 6.06 -13.95 0.75
CA LEU A 90 5.11 -12.90 0.33
C LEU A 90 4.23 -13.14 -0.92
N THR A 91 4.59 -13.98 -1.90
CA THR A 91 3.68 -14.25 -3.05
C THR A 91 2.79 -15.49 -2.92
N ASP A 92 3.23 -16.51 -2.19
CA ASP A 92 2.34 -17.55 -1.67
C ASP A 92 1.65 -17.06 -0.39
N MET A 93 0.91 -15.94 -0.46
CA MET A 93 -0.07 -15.53 0.57
C MET A 93 -1.47 -15.86 0.09
N GLU A 94 -1.77 -17.14 0.15
CA GLU A 94 -3.12 -17.63 0.02
C GLU A 94 -3.92 -17.26 1.28
N ALA A 95 -5.17 -16.79 1.12
CA ALA A 95 -6.03 -16.62 2.27
C ALA A 95 -6.30 -18.02 2.86
N PRO A 96 -6.30 -18.23 4.19
CA PRO A 96 -6.44 -19.57 4.78
C PRO A 96 -7.67 -20.34 4.29
N SER A 97 -8.77 -19.64 4.01
CA SER A 97 -9.99 -20.23 3.43
C SER A 97 -9.82 -20.75 2.00
N VAL A 98 -8.92 -20.15 1.21
CA VAL A 98 -8.64 -20.52 -0.19
C VAL A 98 -7.62 -21.66 -0.22
N ALA A 99 -6.60 -21.62 0.65
CA ALA A 99 -5.64 -22.71 0.83
C ALA A 99 -6.34 -24.01 1.25
N VAL A 100 -7.25 -23.93 2.21
CA VAL A 100 -8.09 -25.07 2.62
C VAL A 100 -9.04 -25.51 1.50
N ALA A 101 -9.61 -24.59 0.71
CA ALA A 101 -10.48 -24.96 -0.42
C ALA A 101 -9.72 -25.67 -1.55
N ASN A 102 -8.51 -25.23 -1.88
CA ASN A 102 -7.64 -25.88 -2.87
C ASN A 102 -7.15 -27.24 -2.36
N ALA A 103 -6.76 -27.35 -1.08
CA ALA A 103 -6.40 -28.62 -0.44
C ALA A 103 -7.57 -29.63 -0.39
N LEU A 104 -8.82 -29.16 -0.29
CA LEU A 104 -10.02 -30.01 -0.37
C LEU A 104 -10.46 -30.33 -1.81
N GLY A 105 -10.00 -29.56 -2.80
CA GLY A 105 -10.29 -29.77 -4.23
C GLY A 105 -9.26 -30.62 -4.97
N GLY A 106 -8.03 -30.72 -4.44
CA GLY A 106 -6.98 -31.62 -4.93
C GLY A 106 -7.26 -33.07 -4.55
N GLY A 107 -7.09 -34.00 -5.51
CA GLY A 107 -7.12 -35.43 -5.21
C GLY A 107 -5.95 -35.85 -4.29
N PRO A 108 -6.08 -36.94 -3.52
CA PRO A 108 -5.07 -37.35 -2.55
C PRO A 108 -3.77 -37.80 -3.26
N GLY A 109 -2.75 -36.95 -3.26
CA GLY A 109 -1.44 -37.26 -3.86
C GLY A 109 -0.44 -36.10 -4.00
N GLY A 110 -0.61 -35.00 -3.27
CA GLY A 110 0.25 -33.82 -3.34
C GLY A 110 0.98 -33.54 -2.02
N ASP A 111 2.11 -34.21 -1.78
CA ASP A 111 2.90 -34.06 -0.53
C ASP A 111 3.39 -32.62 -0.28
N GLY A 112 3.42 -31.76 -1.31
CA GLY A 112 3.83 -30.36 -1.21
C GLY A 112 2.74 -29.37 -0.75
N ASP A 113 1.46 -29.75 -0.74
CA ASP A 113 0.37 -28.82 -0.38
C ASP A 113 0.21 -28.69 1.15
N GLY A 114 0.49 -29.75 1.90
CA GLY A 114 0.55 -29.73 3.37
C GLY A 114 1.67 -28.82 3.89
N GLU A 115 2.88 -28.95 3.34
CA GLU A 115 4.03 -28.10 3.71
C GLU A 115 3.76 -26.61 3.43
N ARG A 116 3.07 -26.28 2.34
CA ARG A 116 2.67 -24.89 2.02
C ARG A 116 1.66 -24.35 3.04
N LEU A 117 0.69 -25.16 3.46
CA LEU A 117 -0.28 -24.79 4.49
C LEU A 117 0.43 -24.53 5.83
N GLU A 118 1.32 -25.43 6.24
CA GLU A 118 2.13 -25.27 7.45
C GLU A 118 3.01 -24.03 7.39
N GLN A 119 3.69 -23.77 6.26
CA GLN A 119 4.51 -22.56 6.09
C GLN A 119 3.67 -21.27 6.14
N GLN A 120 2.42 -21.28 5.65
CA GLN A 120 1.51 -20.14 5.80
C GLN A 120 1.02 -19.95 7.26
N MET A 121 0.85 -21.04 8.01
CA MET A 121 0.49 -21.02 9.44
C MET A 121 1.65 -20.58 10.34
N ARG A 122 2.90 -20.93 9.99
CA ARG A 122 4.12 -20.52 10.71
C ARG A 122 4.52 -19.05 10.49
N ARG A 123 3.87 -18.29 9.59
CA ARG A 123 4.19 -16.88 9.36
C ARG A 123 3.70 -15.97 10.51
N PRO A 124 4.49 -14.99 10.97
CA PRO A 124 4.06 -14.05 12.00
C PRO A 124 2.84 -13.25 11.52
N LYS A 125 1.76 -13.29 12.30
CA LYS A 125 0.49 -12.63 11.98
C LYS A 125 0.40 -11.24 12.63
N SER A 126 -0.04 -10.25 11.85
CA SER A 126 -0.29 -8.88 12.29
C SER A 126 -1.60 -8.78 13.08
N GLY A 127 -1.56 -8.18 14.26
CA GLY A 127 -2.77 -7.66 14.92
C GLY A 127 -3.32 -6.42 14.21
N LEU A 128 -4.58 -6.06 14.46
CA LEU A 128 -5.27 -4.94 13.80
C LEU A 128 -4.47 -3.62 13.82
N ARG A 129 -3.82 -3.29 14.95
CA ARG A 129 -2.98 -2.09 15.09
C ARG A 129 -1.77 -2.11 14.14
N SER A 130 -1.11 -3.25 13.99
CA SER A 130 0.04 -3.41 13.08
C SER A 130 -0.42 -3.35 11.62
N ALA A 131 -1.54 -3.99 11.28
CA ALA A 131 -2.11 -3.91 9.93
C ALA A 131 -2.51 -2.47 9.57
N PHE A 132 -3.14 -1.74 10.50
CA PHE A 132 -3.44 -0.31 10.37
C PHE A 132 -2.18 0.55 10.13
N VAL A 133 -1.12 0.35 10.92
CA VAL A 133 0.15 1.09 10.74
C VAL A 133 0.77 0.80 9.38
N ASN A 134 0.87 -0.47 8.97
CA ASN A 134 1.44 -0.86 7.68
C ASN A 134 0.62 -0.29 6.50
N MET A 135 -0.71 -0.31 6.61
CA MET A 135 -1.61 0.21 5.59
C MET A 135 -1.59 1.75 5.53
N ALA A 136 -1.60 2.43 6.68
CA ALA A 136 -1.47 3.89 6.74
C ALA A 136 -0.10 4.34 6.20
N ASN A 137 0.99 3.62 6.52
CA ASN A 137 2.31 3.91 5.97
C ASN A 137 2.35 3.77 4.43
N SER A 138 1.62 2.79 3.87
CA SER A 138 1.46 2.61 2.42
C SER A 138 0.59 3.67 1.74
N ILE A 139 -0.29 4.36 2.46
CA ILE A 139 -1.20 5.41 1.92
C ILE A 139 -0.60 6.82 2.09
N ILE A 140 0.10 7.08 3.20
CA ILE A 140 0.67 8.41 3.47
C ILE A 140 1.99 8.59 2.70
N GLY A 141 2.90 7.63 2.84
CA GLY A 141 4.14 7.48 2.08
C GLY A 141 4.88 8.78 1.74
N ALA A 142 5.31 8.90 0.48
CA ALA A 142 5.87 10.13 -0.07
C ALA A 142 4.81 11.12 -0.54
N GLY A 143 3.62 10.61 -0.91
CA GLY A 143 2.58 11.38 -1.59
C GLY A 143 1.95 12.48 -0.74
N ILE A 144 2.05 12.41 0.59
CA ILE A 144 1.59 13.46 1.50
C ILE A 144 2.26 14.83 1.23
N ILE A 145 3.51 14.85 0.78
CA ILE A 145 4.25 16.09 0.48
C ILE A 145 3.80 16.75 -0.84
N GLY A 146 3.18 15.99 -1.74
CA GLY A 146 2.55 16.51 -2.96
C GLY A 146 1.14 17.09 -2.77
N GLN A 147 0.51 16.92 -1.59
CA GLN A 147 -0.88 17.36 -1.38
C GLN A 147 -1.07 18.89 -1.45
N PRO A 148 -0.15 19.75 -0.95
CA PRO A 148 -0.20 21.19 -1.18
C PRO A 148 -0.16 21.56 -2.68
N TYR A 149 0.64 20.85 -3.46
CA TYR A 149 0.74 21.04 -4.90
C TYR A 149 -0.56 20.62 -5.61
N ALA A 150 -1.21 19.52 -5.18
CA ALA A 150 -2.53 19.15 -5.69
C ALA A 150 -3.59 20.25 -5.44
N MET A 151 -3.56 20.92 -4.29
CA MET A 151 -4.45 22.08 -4.01
C MET A 151 -4.14 23.26 -4.94
N ARG A 152 -2.86 23.51 -5.26
CA ARG A 152 -2.48 24.53 -6.24
C ARG A 152 -3.04 24.25 -7.63
N GLN A 153 -2.98 22.98 -8.06
CA GLN A 153 -3.51 22.59 -9.37
C GLN A 153 -5.04 22.65 -9.41
N ALA A 154 -5.76 22.15 -8.39
CA ALA A 154 -7.23 22.16 -8.38
C ALA A 154 -7.89 23.49 -7.96
N GLY A 155 -7.19 24.34 -7.20
CA GLY A 155 -7.81 25.37 -6.35
C GLY A 155 -8.30 24.78 -5.02
N LEU A 156 -8.38 25.59 -3.96
CA LEU A 156 -8.61 25.13 -2.58
C LEU A 156 -9.93 24.38 -2.40
N ALA A 157 -11.07 24.96 -2.79
CA ALA A 157 -12.37 24.34 -2.58
C ALA A 157 -12.53 23.05 -3.40
N ALA A 158 -12.15 23.07 -4.69
CA ALA A 158 -12.16 21.89 -5.54
C ALA A 158 -11.17 20.81 -5.04
N GLY A 159 -9.97 21.19 -4.62
CA GLY A 159 -8.94 20.28 -4.13
C GLY A 159 -9.35 19.56 -2.85
N VAL A 160 -9.95 20.26 -1.88
CA VAL A 160 -10.50 19.64 -0.66
C VAL A 160 -11.63 18.65 -0.99
N LEU A 161 -12.54 19.03 -1.88
CA LEU A 161 -13.63 18.15 -2.34
C LEU A 161 -13.10 16.92 -3.10
N LEU A 162 -12.10 17.10 -3.97
CA LEU A 162 -11.44 16.00 -4.69
C LEU A 162 -10.72 15.07 -3.73
N LEU A 163 -9.95 15.58 -2.77
CA LEU A 163 -9.22 14.77 -1.80
C LEU A 163 -10.16 13.93 -0.93
N ALA A 164 -11.25 14.53 -0.42
CA ALA A 164 -12.27 13.80 0.33
C ALA A 164 -13.02 12.76 -0.54
N GLY A 165 -13.49 13.16 -1.73
CA GLY A 165 -14.22 12.29 -2.64
C GLY A 165 -13.40 11.11 -3.15
N LEU A 166 -12.16 11.36 -3.59
CA LEU A 166 -11.24 10.31 -4.03
C LEU A 166 -10.86 9.37 -2.88
N THR A 167 -10.73 9.86 -1.64
CA THR A 167 -10.52 8.98 -0.47
C THR A 167 -11.66 7.97 -0.32
N VAL A 168 -12.93 8.41 -0.43
CA VAL A 168 -14.09 7.51 -0.32
C VAL A 168 -14.08 6.45 -1.44
N VAL A 169 -13.73 6.85 -2.66
CA VAL A 169 -13.59 5.91 -3.80
C VAL A 169 -12.41 4.94 -3.59
N ILE A 170 -11.28 5.41 -3.06
CA ILE A 170 -10.10 4.58 -2.78
C ILE A 170 -10.41 3.55 -1.68
N ASP A 171 -11.01 3.99 -0.57
CA ASP A 171 -11.45 3.13 0.53
C ASP A 171 -12.37 2.00 0.04
N TRP A 172 -13.32 2.32 -0.84
CA TRP A 172 -14.21 1.34 -1.43
C TRP A 172 -13.47 0.38 -2.39
N THR A 173 -12.62 0.90 -3.26
CA THR A 173 -11.90 0.10 -4.27
C THR A 173 -10.81 -0.80 -3.68
N ILE A 174 -10.19 -0.42 -2.54
CA ILE A 174 -9.31 -1.32 -1.79
C ILE A 174 -10.09 -2.54 -1.27
N ARG A 175 -11.27 -2.33 -0.69
CA ARG A 175 -12.14 -3.42 -0.24
C ARG A 175 -12.63 -4.30 -1.40
N LEU A 176 -12.89 -3.71 -2.57
CA LEU A 176 -13.21 -4.48 -3.77
C LEU A 176 -12.11 -5.46 -4.19
N ILE A 177 -10.81 -5.16 -4.00
CA ILE A 177 -9.74 -6.11 -4.35
C ILE A 177 -9.86 -7.40 -3.54
N VAL A 178 -10.09 -7.31 -2.23
CA VAL A 178 -10.26 -8.50 -1.38
C VAL A 178 -11.54 -9.25 -1.71
N VAL A 179 -12.64 -8.54 -2.01
CA VAL A 179 -13.90 -9.15 -2.48
C VAL A 179 -13.70 -9.90 -3.80
N ASN A 180 -13.05 -9.27 -4.79
CA ASN A 180 -12.76 -9.88 -6.09
C ASN A 180 -11.80 -11.07 -5.97
N SER A 181 -10.80 -11.01 -5.09
CA SER A 181 -9.92 -12.14 -4.76
C SER A 181 -10.72 -13.34 -4.25
N LYS A 182 -11.66 -13.13 -3.31
CA LYS A 182 -12.55 -14.21 -2.82
C LYS A 182 -13.48 -14.75 -3.91
N LEU A 183 -14.12 -13.88 -4.69
CA LEU A 183 -15.05 -14.28 -5.76
C LEU A 183 -14.35 -15.03 -6.92
N SER A 184 -13.09 -14.69 -7.21
CA SER A 184 -12.29 -15.37 -8.25
C SER A 184 -11.54 -16.61 -7.75
N GLY A 185 -11.48 -16.84 -6.44
CA GLY A 185 -10.63 -17.88 -5.84
C GLY A 185 -9.12 -17.65 -6.04
N ARG A 186 -8.68 -16.40 -6.27
CA ARG A 186 -7.27 -16.06 -6.56
C ARG A 186 -6.63 -15.28 -5.41
N SER A 187 -5.39 -15.62 -5.09
CA SER A 187 -4.61 -15.05 -3.97
C SER A 187 -3.85 -13.76 -4.32
N SER A 188 -3.66 -13.45 -5.60
CA SER A 188 -2.93 -12.26 -6.06
C SER A 188 -3.79 -11.35 -6.93
N PHE A 189 -3.49 -10.04 -6.93
CA PHE A 189 -4.24 -9.08 -7.74
C PHE A 189 -4.05 -9.34 -9.23
N GLN A 190 -2.81 -9.68 -9.65
CA GLN A 190 -2.52 -10.13 -11.02
C GLN A 190 -3.37 -11.34 -11.42
N GLY A 191 -3.45 -12.37 -10.57
CA GLY A 191 -4.26 -13.56 -10.81
C GLY A 191 -5.77 -13.29 -10.84
N THR A 192 -6.28 -12.37 -10.01
CA THR A 192 -7.68 -11.93 -10.06
C THR A 192 -8.01 -11.24 -11.39
N VAL A 193 -7.18 -10.30 -11.86
CA VAL A 193 -7.40 -9.62 -13.14
C VAL A 193 -7.21 -10.58 -14.32
N GLU A 194 -6.24 -11.50 -14.27
CA GLU A 194 -6.07 -12.55 -15.27
C GLU A 194 -7.28 -13.49 -15.33
N HIS A 195 -7.84 -13.89 -14.19
CA HIS A 195 -9.05 -14.71 -14.17
C HIS A 195 -10.25 -13.98 -14.81
N CYS A 196 -10.35 -12.66 -14.61
CA CYS A 196 -11.41 -11.87 -15.22
C CYS A 196 -11.20 -11.60 -16.73
N PHE A 197 -9.98 -11.30 -17.19
CA PHE A 197 -9.73 -10.75 -18.54
C PHE A 197 -8.69 -11.51 -19.36
N GLY A 198 -8.19 -12.64 -18.87
CA GLY A 198 -7.13 -13.44 -19.49
C GLY A 198 -5.79 -12.69 -19.56
N ARG A 199 -4.95 -13.09 -20.52
CA ARG A 199 -3.63 -12.49 -20.74
C ARG A 199 -3.64 -10.97 -20.97
N PRO A 200 -4.60 -10.35 -21.70
CA PRO A 200 -4.69 -8.89 -21.77
C PRO A 200 -4.86 -8.23 -20.40
N GLY A 201 -5.65 -8.86 -19.52
CA GLY A 201 -5.78 -8.46 -18.12
C GLY A 201 -4.46 -8.53 -17.36
N LEU A 202 -3.77 -9.67 -17.45
CA LEU A 202 -2.46 -9.89 -16.82
C LEU A 202 -1.42 -8.86 -17.27
N VAL A 203 -1.38 -8.54 -18.57
CA VAL A 203 -0.47 -7.51 -19.11
C VAL A 203 -0.83 -6.13 -18.55
N ALA A 204 -2.12 -5.76 -18.56
CA ALA A 204 -2.56 -4.44 -18.10
C ALA A 204 -2.26 -4.21 -16.61
N ILE A 205 -2.58 -5.17 -15.74
CA ILE A 205 -2.28 -5.05 -14.29
C ILE A 205 -0.77 -5.07 -14.02
N SER A 206 -0.01 -5.92 -14.71
CA SER A 206 1.44 -6.01 -14.52
C SER A 206 2.14 -4.72 -14.96
N ALA A 207 1.75 -4.17 -16.12
CA ALA A 207 2.27 -2.89 -16.58
C ALA A 207 1.91 -1.74 -15.62
N ALA A 208 0.66 -1.68 -15.13
CA ALA A 208 0.24 -0.65 -14.19
C ALA A 208 0.99 -0.75 -12.84
N GLN A 209 1.07 -1.95 -12.24
CA GLN A 209 1.81 -2.15 -10.98
C GLN A 209 3.31 -1.84 -11.13
N TRP A 210 3.93 -2.24 -12.25
CA TRP A 210 5.34 -1.96 -12.49
C TRP A 210 5.60 -0.47 -12.70
N VAL A 211 4.78 0.23 -13.49
CA VAL A 211 4.93 1.69 -13.71
C VAL A 211 4.67 2.46 -12.42
N PHE A 212 3.69 2.06 -11.62
CA PHE A 212 3.41 2.68 -10.32
C PHE A 212 4.62 2.57 -9.38
N ALA A 213 5.08 1.35 -9.13
CA ALA A 213 6.18 1.09 -8.22
C ALA A 213 7.51 1.68 -8.72
N PHE A 214 7.80 1.57 -10.02
CA PHE A 214 8.98 2.19 -10.62
C PHE A 214 8.92 3.73 -10.51
N GLY A 215 7.76 4.34 -10.79
CA GLY A 215 7.53 5.76 -10.59
C GLY A 215 7.70 6.20 -9.13
N GLY A 216 7.28 5.36 -8.18
CA GLY A 216 7.56 5.52 -6.75
C GLY A 216 9.06 5.56 -6.45
N MET A 217 9.84 4.58 -6.93
CA MET A 217 11.31 4.59 -6.77
C MET A 217 11.97 5.84 -7.35
N VAL A 218 11.50 6.33 -8.50
CA VAL A 218 12.01 7.57 -9.12
C VAL A 218 11.69 8.78 -8.25
N ALA A 219 10.44 8.92 -7.79
CA ALA A 219 10.04 9.98 -6.87
C ALA A 219 10.89 9.97 -5.58
N PHE A 220 11.12 8.80 -5.00
CA PHE A 220 11.94 8.65 -3.79
C PHE A 220 13.40 9.06 -4.02
N GLY A 221 13.99 8.71 -5.18
CA GLY A 221 15.32 9.15 -5.55
C GLY A 221 15.41 10.68 -5.72
N VAL A 222 14.43 11.29 -6.40
CA VAL A 222 14.30 12.76 -6.51
C VAL A 222 14.26 13.39 -5.12
N ILE A 223 13.40 12.89 -4.22
CA ILE A 223 13.27 13.38 -2.85
C ILE A 223 14.60 13.30 -2.09
N VAL A 224 15.34 12.18 -2.18
CA VAL A 224 16.64 12.03 -1.51
C VAL A 224 17.63 13.10 -1.99
N GLY A 225 17.68 13.35 -3.29
CA GLY A 225 18.51 14.42 -3.87
C GLY A 225 18.08 15.82 -3.46
N ASP A 226 16.77 16.07 -3.35
CA ASP A 226 16.19 17.36 -2.99
C ASP A 226 16.23 17.63 -1.47
N THR A 227 16.60 16.67 -0.62
CA THR A 227 16.52 16.80 0.85
C THR A 227 17.83 16.60 1.57
N ILE A 228 18.54 15.48 1.33
CA ILE A 228 19.73 15.13 2.11
C ILE A 228 20.89 16.14 1.92
N PRO A 229 21.19 16.65 0.71
CA PRO A 229 22.22 17.69 0.53
C PRO A 229 21.98 18.95 1.35
N HIS A 230 20.74 19.44 1.42
CA HIS A 230 20.39 20.60 2.25
C HIS A 230 20.61 20.33 3.74
N VAL A 231 20.27 19.13 4.22
CA VAL A 231 20.52 18.73 5.61
C VAL A 231 22.02 18.67 5.90
N LEU A 232 22.82 18.09 5.00
CA LEU A 232 24.28 18.00 5.17
C LEU A 232 24.93 19.39 5.21
N ALA A 233 24.53 20.29 4.31
CA ALA A 233 25.02 21.67 4.28
C ALA A 233 24.63 22.46 5.55
N ALA A 234 23.41 22.25 6.07
CA ALA A 234 22.95 22.93 7.29
C ALA A 234 23.56 22.35 8.58
N ALA A 235 23.72 21.02 8.67
CA ALA A 235 24.30 20.36 9.84
C ALA A 235 25.81 20.54 9.93
N TRP A 236 26.50 20.67 8.79
CA TRP A 236 27.94 20.87 8.72
C TRP A 236 28.27 21.92 7.64
N PRO A 237 28.28 23.22 7.97
CA PRO A 237 28.57 24.30 7.00
C PRO A 237 29.92 24.19 6.28
N GLY A 238 30.91 23.57 6.93
CA GLY A 238 32.21 23.23 6.33
C GLY A 238 32.25 21.92 5.50
N ALA A 239 31.13 21.20 5.32
CA ALA A 239 31.11 19.90 4.62
C ALA A 239 31.63 20.01 3.18
N ALA A 240 31.27 21.09 2.47
CA ALA A 240 31.72 21.38 1.11
C ALA A 240 33.25 21.49 0.98
N ALA A 241 33.97 21.81 2.06
CA ALA A 241 35.43 21.89 2.08
C ALA A 241 36.11 20.53 2.34
N VAL A 242 35.37 19.51 2.76
CA VAL A 242 35.89 18.15 3.00
C VAL A 242 35.71 17.33 1.71
N PRO A 243 36.78 16.82 1.06
CA PRO A 243 36.68 16.24 -0.29
C PRO A 243 35.66 15.11 -0.47
N VAL A 244 35.44 14.29 0.55
CA VAL A 244 34.48 13.16 0.50
C VAL A 244 33.06 13.57 0.90
N VAL A 245 32.91 14.47 1.87
CA VAL A 245 31.59 14.89 2.38
C VAL A 245 30.98 15.98 1.49
N GLY A 246 31.80 16.87 0.93
CA GLY A 246 31.37 17.88 -0.03
C GLY A 246 30.78 17.27 -1.29
N LEU A 247 31.25 16.11 -1.72
CA LEU A 247 30.63 15.34 -2.81
C LEU A 247 29.17 14.98 -2.50
N LEU A 248 28.80 14.67 -1.25
CA LEU A 248 27.42 14.40 -0.86
C LEU A 248 26.54 15.67 -0.75
N THR A 249 27.12 16.86 -0.92
CA THR A 249 26.35 18.11 -1.06
C THR A 249 25.91 18.38 -2.51
N ASP A 250 26.41 17.63 -3.50
CA ASP A 250 25.87 17.62 -4.85
C ASP A 250 24.65 16.68 -4.94
N ARG A 251 23.51 17.21 -5.39
CA ARG A 251 22.25 16.46 -5.60
C ARG A 251 22.45 15.14 -6.35
N ARG A 252 23.23 15.15 -7.43
CA ARG A 252 23.45 13.99 -8.31
C ARG A 252 24.26 12.92 -7.62
N VAL A 253 25.30 13.32 -6.90
CA VAL A 253 26.16 12.40 -6.17
C VAL A 253 25.42 11.85 -4.94
N ALA A 254 24.63 12.66 -4.24
CA ALA A 254 23.79 12.21 -3.13
C ALA A 254 22.77 11.15 -3.58
N ILE A 255 22.08 11.36 -4.70
CA ILE A 255 21.19 10.34 -5.29
C ILE A 255 21.98 9.05 -5.58
N ALA A 256 23.08 9.14 -6.33
CA ALA A 256 23.85 7.98 -6.73
C ALA A 256 24.41 7.20 -5.53
N VAL A 257 25.06 7.88 -4.58
CA VAL A 257 25.73 7.24 -3.43
C VAL A 257 24.73 6.73 -2.40
N LEU A 258 23.66 7.46 -2.08
CA LEU A 258 22.71 7.03 -1.05
C LEU A 258 21.76 5.94 -1.57
N VAL A 259 21.27 6.04 -2.80
CA VAL A 259 20.41 4.99 -3.39
C VAL A 259 21.21 3.72 -3.65
N MET A 260 22.44 3.79 -4.18
CA MET A 260 23.26 2.59 -4.41
C MET A 260 23.98 2.08 -3.15
N GLY A 261 24.21 2.93 -2.15
CA GLY A 261 24.90 2.56 -0.90
C GLY A 261 23.97 2.11 0.22
N VAL A 262 22.73 2.62 0.29
CA VAL A 262 21.76 2.29 1.34
C VAL A 262 20.59 1.47 0.77
N SER A 263 19.86 2.01 -0.21
CA SER A 263 18.66 1.34 -0.72
C SER A 263 18.97 0.07 -1.51
N TYR A 264 20.01 0.05 -2.35
CA TYR A 264 20.36 -1.13 -3.14
C TYR A 264 20.70 -2.36 -2.28
N PRO A 265 21.57 -2.31 -1.26
CA PRO A 265 21.78 -3.43 -0.35
C PRO A 265 20.48 -3.92 0.32
N LEU A 266 19.61 -3.00 0.73
CA LEU A 266 18.29 -3.33 1.27
C LEU A 266 17.38 -4.04 0.23
N THR A 267 17.46 -3.69 -1.06
CA THR A 267 16.71 -4.41 -2.12
C THR A 267 17.17 -5.85 -2.34
N LEU A 268 18.44 -6.15 -2.03
CA LEU A 268 18.99 -7.49 -2.15
C LEU A 268 18.52 -8.42 -1.03
N TYR A 269 18.17 -7.88 0.15
CA TYR A 269 17.56 -8.67 1.22
C TYR A 269 16.26 -9.32 0.73
N ARG A 270 16.14 -10.61 1.04
CA ARG A 270 14.97 -11.43 0.67
C ARG A 270 13.84 -11.37 1.69
N ASP A 271 14.16 -11.01 2.92
CA ASP A 271 13.21 -10.93 4.02
C ASP A 271 12.98 -9.47 4.41
N MET A 272 11.85 -8.92 3.96
CA MET A 272 11.42 -7.57 4.29
C MET A 272 10.72 -7.47 5.65
N ALA A 273 10.55 -8.57 6.41
CA ALA A 273 9.90 -8.53 7.72
C ALA A 273 10.65 -7.64 8.72
N LYS A 274 11.98 -7.51 8.59
CA LYS A 274 12.79 -6.61 9.42
C LYS A 274 12.48 -5.12 9.16
N LEU A 275 11.96 -4.75 7.97
CA LEU A 275 11.52 -3.38 7.67
C LEU A 275 10.19 -3.02 8.38
N ALA A 276 9.42 -3.99 8.89
CA ALA A 276 8.21 -3.67 9.67
C ALA A 276 8.52 -2.86 10.94
N LYS A 277 9.71 -3.04 11.55
CA LYS A 277 10.20 -2.19 12.65
C LYS A 277 10.64 -0.80 12.17
N ALA A 278 11.05 -0.64 10.91
CA ALA A 278 11.33 0.66 10.32
C ALA A 278 10.04 1.42 9.96
N SER A 279 8.93 0.71 9.69
CA SER A 279 7.63 1.32 9.35
C SER A 279 7.01 2.16 10.48
N THR A 280 7.35 1.89 11.75
CA THR A 280 6.90 2.75 12.86
C THR A 280 7.72 4.05 12.94
N PHE A 281 9.03 3.98 12.66
CA PHE A 281 9.89 5.16 12.55
C PHE A 281 9.48 6.03 11.35
N ALA A 282 9.12 5.42 10.22
CA ALA A 282 8.54 6.10 9.06
C ALA A 282 7.29 6.90 9.42
N LEU A 283 6.33 6.28 10.13
CA LEU A 283 5.10 6.95 10.58
C LEU A 283 5.39 8.11 11.56
N ALA A 284 6.33 7.94 12.48
CA ALA A 284 6.78 9.02 13.37
C ALA A 284 7.44 10.18 12.58
N GLY A 285 8.29 9.87 11.61
CA GLY A 285 8.89 10.85 10.70
C GLY A 285 7.84 11.64 9.90
N MET A 286 6.77 10.97 9.45
CA MET A 286 5.65 11.64 8.78
C MET A 286 4.89 12.59 9.72
N LEU A 287 4.67 12.24 10.99
CA LEU A 287 4.10 13.17 11.97
C LEU A 287 5.00 14.40 12.20
N VAL A 288 6.33 14.23 12.21
CA VAL A 288 7.29 15.34 12.30
C VAL A 288 7.19 16.25 11.07
N ILE A 289 7.05 15.69 9.86
CA ILE A 289 6.83 16.47 8.63
C ILE A 289 5.53 17.28 8.71
N VAL A 290 4.41 16.65 9.09
CA VAL A 290 3.10 17.32 9.21
C VAL A 290 3.17 18.45 10.25
N ALA A 291 3.71 18.19 11.43
CA ALA A 291 3.88 19.20 12.48
C ALA A 291 4.78 20.36 12.04
N THR A 292 5.84 20.06 11.28
CA THR A 292 6.77 21.08 10.77
C THR A 292 6.11 21.99 9.75
N VAL A 293 5.38 21.45 8.77
CA VAL A 293 4.67 22.28 7.77
C VAL A 293 3.53 23.07 8.42
N LEU A 294 2.84 22.53 9.42
CA LEU A 294 1.84 23.26 10.20
C LEU A 294 2.46 24.45 10.96
N VAL A 295 3.51 24.23 11.75
CA VAL A 295 4.14 25.27 12.57
C VAL A 295 4.86 26.29 11.70
N GLN A 296 5.74 25.85 10.81
CA GLN A 296 6.54 26.75 9.98
C GLN A 296 5.68 27.45 8.92
N GLY A 297 4.62 26.81 8.41
CA GLY A 297 3.66 27.41 7.47
C GLY A 297 2.97 28.66 8.04
N LEU A 298 2.63 28.66 9.34
CA LEU A 298 2.09 29.84 10.02
C LEU A 298 3.13 30.95 10.22
N LEU A 299 4.41 30.57 10.38
CA LEU A 299 5.54 31.47 10.58
C LEU A 299 6.15 32.02 9.28
N VAL A 300 5.68 31.59 8.10
CA VAL A 300 6.18 32.10 6.81
C VAL A 300 5.97 33.62 6.73
N PRO A 301 7.03 34.42 6.50
CA PRO A 301 6.94 35.88 6.45
C PRO A 301 6.16 36.33 5.20
N PRO A 302 5.49 37.49 5.23
CA PRO A 302 4.55 37.92 4.17
C PRO A 302 5.14 37.91 2.76
N GLU A 303 6.43 38.20 2.61
CA GLU A 303 7.15 38.30 1.33
C GLU A 303 7.34 36.92 0.67
N ALA A 304 7.47 35.87 1.49
CA ALA A 304 7.62 34.49 1.03
C ALA A 304 6.27 33.83 0.68
N ARG A 305 5.14 34.40 1.12
CA ARG A 305 3.80 33.86 0.82
C ARG A 305 3.45 33.97 -0.66
N GLY A 306 2.60 33.07 -1.13
CA GLY A 306 2.06 33.09 -2.49
C GLY A 306 0.90 34.05 -2.65
N SER A 307 0.51 34.32 -3.90
CA SER A 307 -0.75 34.97 -4.19
C SER A 307 -1.92 33.99 -4.09
N LEU A 308 -3.05 34.46 -3.57
CA LEU A 308 -4.28 33.69 -3.36
C LEU A 308 -5.43 34.39 -4.10
N GLY A 309 -5.46 34.23 -5.43
CA GLY A 309 -6.52 34.75 -6.29
C GLY A 309 -7.82 33.95 -6.20
N ALA A 310 -8.88 34.45 -6.85
CA ALA A 310 -10.19 33.79 -6.86
C ALA A 310 -10.17 32.35 -7.44
N PRO A 311 -9.46 32.04 -8.54
CA PRO A 311 -9.31 30.65 -9.02
C PRO A 311 -8.58 29.76 -8.02
N GLN A 312 -7.58 30.28 -7.32
CA GLN A 312 -6.80 29.58 -6.30
C GLN A 312 -7.64 29.25 -5.05
N LEU A 313 -8.59 30.10 -4.67
CA LEU A 313 -9.51 29.85 -3.55
C LEU A 313 -10.69 28.93 -3.92
N THR A 314 -11.12 28.93 -5.19
CA THR A 314 -12.35 28.25 -5.61
C THR A 314 -12.05 27.02 -6.46
N VAL A 315 -12.02 27.18 -7.79
CA VAL A 315 -11.81 26.10 -8.76
C VAL A 315 -10.84 26.59 -9.84
N ASN A 316 -9.70 25.92 -9.95
CA ASN A 316 -8.77 26.04 -11.06
C ASN A 316 -9.00 24.88 -12.04
N GLY A 317 -9.96 25.04 -12.95
CA GLY A 317 -10.39 23.99 -13.86
C GLY A 317 -9.29 23.42 -14.78
N GLY A 318 -8.22 24.19 -15.03
CA GLY A 318 -7.09 23.75 -15.86
C GLY A 318 -6.14 22.75 -15.19
N GLY A 319 -6.19 22.63 -13.86
CA GLY A 319 -5.30 21.76 -13.08
C GLY A 319 -6.01 20.61 -12.34
N MET A 320 -7.32 20.43 -12.52
CA MET A 320 -8.08 19.39 -11.79
C MET A 320 -7.61 17.96 -12.10
N LEU A 321 -7.22 17.65 -13.34
CA LEU A 321 -6.75 16.33 -13.74
C LEU A 321 -5.38 15.99 -13.13
N GLN A 322 -4.51 16.99 -13.09
CA GLN A 322 -3.20 16.97 -12.46
C GLN A 322 -3.35 16.71 -10.95
N ALA A 323 -4.26 17.44 -10.29
CA ALA A 323 -4.58 17.22 -8.87
C ALA A 323 -5.12 15.81 -8.60
N ILE A 324 -6.01 15.29 -9.45
CA ILE A 324 -6.47 13.89 -9.36
C ILE A 324 -5.27 12.95 -9.45
N GLY A 325 -4.38 13.14 -10.43
CA GLY A 325 -3.14 12.36 -10.56
C GLY A 325 -2.32 12.35 -9.27
N VAL A 326 -1.98 13.51 -8.71
CA VAL A 326 -1.17 13.64 -7.48
C VAL A 326 -1.86 13.01 -6.26
N ILE A 327 -3.18 13.18 -6.11
CA ILE A 327 -3.96 12.56 -5.02
C ILE A 327 -4.01 11.03 -5.19
N SER A 328 -4.23 10.54 -6.41
CA SER A 328 -4.22 9.10 -6.73
C SER A 328 -2.84 8.47 -6.53
N PHE A 329 -1.75 9.15 -6.91
CA PHE A 329 -0.40 8.67 -6.65
C PHE A 329 -0.17 8.47 -5.15
N ALA A 330 -0.58 9.44 -4.33
CA ALA A 330 -0.42 9.37 -2.89
C ALA A 330 -1.24 8.22 -2.27
N PHE A 331 -2.55 8.16 -2.52
CA PHE A 331 -3.44 7.26 -1.78
C PHE A 331 -3.48 5.81 -2.30
N VAL A 332 -2.80 5.47 -3.40
CA VAL A 332 -2.85 4.11 -3.96
C VAL A 332 -1.94 3.14 -3.21
N CYS A 333 -2.55 2.36 -2.31
CA CYS A 333 -1.94 1.21 -1.66
C CYS A 333 -2.47 -0.15 -2.21
N HIS A 334 -3.25 -0.12 -3.30
CA HIS A 334 -4.01 -1.26 -3.84
C HIS A 334 -3.17 -2.53 -4.07
N HIS A 335 -1.90 -2.38 -4.49
CA HIS A 335 -0.99 -3.51 -4.72
C HIS A 335 -0.60 -4.26 -3.41
N ASN A 336 -0.60 -3.57 -2.27
CA ASN A 336 -0.30 -4.15 -0.95
C ASN A 336 -1.55 -4.67 -0.21
N SER A 337 -2.77 -4.36 -0.70
CA SER A 337 -4.03 -4.68 -0.01
C SER A 337 -4.20 -6.17 0.35
N LEU A 338 -3.96 -7.08 -0.60
CA LEU A 338 -4.03 -8.54 -0.38
C LEU A 338 -2.94 -9.05 0.56
N LEU A 339 -1.76 -8.41 0.54
CA LEU A 339 -0.65 -8.76 1.43
C LEU A 339 -1.01 -8.45 2.89
N ILE A 340 -1.58 -7.26 3.13
CA ILE A 340 -2.06 -6.82 4.44
C ILE A 340 -3.25 -7.68 4.91
N TYR A 341 -4.17 -8.04 4.01
CA TYR A 341 -5.27 -8.95 4.33
C TYR A 341 -4.78 -10.35 4.75
N GLY A 342 -3.80 -10.92 4.02
CA GLY A 342 -3.21 -12.22 4.33
C GLY A 342 -2.37 -12.26 5.61
N SER A 343 -1.81 -11.11 6.03
CA SER A 343 -1.03 -11.00 7.26
C SER A 343 -1.88 -10.89 8.53
N LEU A 344 -3.16 -10.53 8.44
CA LEU A 344 -4.05 -10.41 9.59
C LEU A 344 -4.15 -11.71 10.41
N LYS A 345 -4.05 -11.59 11.75
CA LYS A 345 -4.29 -12.70 12.70
C LYS A 345 -5.68 -13.32 12.56
N THR A 346 -6.68 -12.50 12.27
CA THR A 346 -8.07 -12.91 12.03
C THR A 346 -8.57 -12.26 10.73
N PRO A 347 -8.34 -12.89 9.57
CA PRO A 347 -8.57 -12.30 8.24
C PRO A 347 -10.06 -12.33 7.85
N THR A 348 -10.92 -11.62 8.61
CA THR A 348 -12.33 -11.39 8.26
C THR A 348 -12.51 -10.12 7.43
N MET A 349 -13.60 -10.03 6.68
CA MET A 349 -13.93 -8.82 5.91
C MET A 349 -14.16 -7.60 6.80
N ASP A 350 -14.74 -7.79 7.99
CA ASP A 350 -15.01 -6.69 8.94
C ASP A 350 -13.73 -6.16 9.58
N ASN A 351 -12.77 -7.04 9.85
CA ASN A 351 -11.45 -6.66 10.37
C ASN A 351 -10.66 -5.90 9.31
N PHE A 352 -10.67 -6.39 8.06
CA PHE A 352 -10.03 -5.69 6.95
C PHE A 352 -10.70 -4.35 6.63
N SER A 353 -12.03 -4.29 6.66
CA SER A 353 -12.78 -3.04 6.45
C SER A 353 -12.52 -2.04 7.58
N ARG A 354 -12.48 -2.47 8.84
CA ARG A 354 -12.08 -1.62 9.98
C ARG A 354 -10.65 -1.08 9.83
N VAL A 355 -9.70 -1.92 9.43
CA VAL A 355 -8.32 -1.49 9.14
C VAL A 355 -8.30 -0.48 7.98
N THR A 356 -8.98 -0.78 6.88
CA THR A 356 -9.08 0.10 5.71
C THR A 356 -9.63 1.47 6.10
N HIS A 357 -10.81 1.53 6.72
CA HIS A 357 -11.50 2.76 7.10
C HIS A 357 -10.70 3.65 8.04
N TRP A 358 -10.04 3.06 9.05
CA TRP A 358 -9.17 3.84 9.93
C TRP A 358 -7.91 4.33 9.20
N SER A 359 -7.27 3.48 8.38
CA SER A 359 -6.07 3.88 7.63
C SER A 359 -6.38 4.97 6.60
N THR A 360 -7.46 4.86 5.82
CA THR A 360 -7.87 5.87 4.83
C THR A 360 -8.32 7.16 5.51
N GLY A 361 -9.11 7.08 6.58
CA GLY A 361 -9.57 8.25 7.35
C GLY A 361 -8.44 9.04 8.02
N VAL A 362 -7.49 8.36 8.68
CA VAL A 362 -6.32 9.03 9.28
C VAL A 362 -5.41 9.62 8.20
N SER A 363 -5.24 8.92 7.07
CA SER A 363 -4.45 9.43 5.95
C SER A 363 -5.09 10.68 5.31
N LEU A 364 -6.41 10.71 5.19
CA LEU A 364 -7.17 11.89 4.73
C LEU A 364 -6.98 13.08 5.67
N LEU A 365 -7.05 12.88 6.99
CA LEU A 365 -6.83 13.96 7.95
C LEU A 365 -5.40 14.50 7.89
N ALA A 366 -4.39 13.62 7.81
CA ALA A 366 -2.99 14.02 7.66
C ALA A 366 -2.73 14.75 6.34
N CYS A 367 -3.29 14.26 5.23
CA CYS A 367 -3.17 14.87 3.91
C CYS A 367 -3.89 16.21 3.82
N LEU A 368 -5.09 16.35 4.41
CA LEU A 368 -5.80 17.63 4.51
C LEU A 368 -5.01 18.64 5.34
N ALA A 369 -4.48 18.24 6.51
CA ALA A 369 -3.67 19.13 7.35
C ALA A 369 -2.44 19.65 6.60
N MET A 370 -1.71 18.76 5.92
CA MET A 370 -0.58 19.13 5.06
C MET A 370 -0.99 20.02 3.89
N ALA A 371 -2.02 19.61 3.14
CA ALA A 371 -2.52 20.32 1.98
C ALA A 371 -2.91 21.76 2.31
N LEU A 372 -3.71 21.94 3.36
CA LEU A 372 -4.16 23.25 3.83
C LEU A 372 -2.99 24.10 4.33
N ALA A 373 -2.12 23.55 5.20
CA ALA A 373 -1.00 24.29 5.76
C ALA A 373 0.00 24.75 4.68
N GLY A 374 0.40 23.85 3.78
CA GLY A 374 1.33 24.16 2.70
C GLY A 374 0.74 25.10 1.64
N PHE A 375 -0.51 24.87 1.24
CA PHE A 375 -1.14 25.70 0.20
C PHE A 375 -1.53 27.09 0.71
N LEU A 376 -2.05 27.23 1.93
CA LEU A 376 -2.37 28.55 2.49
C LEU A 376 -1.11 29.38 2.80
N ALA A 377 0.04 28.73 3.04
CA ALA A 377 1.32 29.43 3.18
C ALA A 377 1.89 29.89 1.82
N PHE A 378 1.88 29.02 0.79
CA PHE A 378 2.65 29.25 -0.45
C PHE A 378 1.82 29.50 -1.72
N GLY A 379 0.50 29.31 -1.71
CA GLY A 379 -0.41 29.64 -2.82
C GLY A 379 0.04 29.17 -4.20
N ASP A 380 0.14 30.10 -5.14
CA ASP A 380 0.67 29.88 -6.49
C ASP A 380 2.15 29.43 -6.54
N LYS A 381 2.96 29.77 -5.52
CA LYS A 381 4.37 29.36 -5.40
C LYS A 381 4.57 27.93 -4.87
N THR A 382 3.52 27.21 -4.46
CA THR A 382 3.64 25.86 -3.88
C THR A 382 4.31 24.87 -4.84
N LEU A 383 5.45 24.30 -4.44
CA LEU A 383 6.23 23.33 -5.23
C LEU A 383 5.73 21.89 -5.01
N GLY A 384 6.10 20.98 -5.92
CA GLY A 384 5.78 19.54 -5.82
C GLY A 384 6.34 18.86 -4.56
N ASN A 385 7.44 19.39 -4.04
CA ASN A 385 7.92 19.13 -2.69
C ASN A 385 7.76 20.40 -1.84
N VAL A 386 6.74 20.43 -0.96
CA VAL A 386 6.48 21.60 -0.10
C VAL A 386 7.64 21.93 0.86
N LEU A 387 8.51 20.96 1.19
CA LEU A 387 9.69 21.24 2.01
C LEU A 387 10.71 22.13 1.28
N ASN A 388 10.67 22.21 -0.05
CA ASN A 388 11.56 23.07 -0.84
C ASN A 388 11.08 24.53 -0.89
N ASN A 389 9.84 24.82 -0.45
CA ASN A 389 9.35 26.20 -0.29
C ASN A 389 9.91 26.91 0.96
N PHE A 390 10.41 26.16 1.93
CA PHE A 390 10.99 26.69 3.17
C PHE A 390 12.51 26.94 3.01
N PRO A 391 13.08 27.94 3.71
CA PRO A 391 14.50 28.26 3.54
C PRO A 391 15.44 27.14 4.07
N PRO A 392 16.70 27.09 3.61
CA PRO A 392 17.64 26.01 3.93
C PRO A 392 18.28 26.11 5.33
N ASP A 393 18.19 27.26 5.99
CA ASP A 393 18.73 27.54 7.32
C ASP A 393 17.83 27.07 8.48
N ASN A 394 16.55 26.81 8.20
CA ASN A 394 15.56 26.47 9.22
C ASN A 394 15.77 25.06 9.80
N ALA A 395 16.26 24.98 11.03
CA ALA A 395 16.57 23.72 11.72
C ALA A 395 15.38 22.75 11.82
N MET A 396 14.16 23.23 12.07
CA MET A 396 12.97 22.38 12.18
C MET A 396 12.64 21.73 10.81
N VAL A 397 12.73 22.52 9.74
CA VAL A 397 12.56 22.04 8.37
C VAL A 397 13.65 21.05 7.98
N ASN A 398 14.89 21.27 8.40
CA ASN A 398 15.99 20.34 8.14
C ASN A 398 15.83 19.00 8.87
N VAL A 399 15.27 18.99 10.09
CA VAL A 399 14.87 17.73 10.76
C VAL A 399 13.78 17.02 9.95
N ALA A 400 12.76 17.75 9.47
CA ALA A 400 11.73 17.16 8.60
C ALA A 400 12.28 16.61 7.27
N ARG A 401 13.21 17.33 6.61
CA ARG A 401 13.93 16.89 5.41
C ARG A 401 14.73 15.62 5.68
N LEU A 402 15.42 15.52 6.81
CA LEU A 402 16.18 14.33 7.21
C LEU A 402 15.26 13.13 7.42
N CYS A 403 14.20 13.28 8.22
CA CYS A 403 13.19 12.26 8.43
C CYS A 403 12.58 11.79 7.10
N PHE A 404 12.32 12.71 6.18
CA PHE A 404 11.75 12.40 4.87
C PHE A 404 12.73 11.60 4.00
N GLY A 405 13.96 12.10 3.81
CA GLY A 405 14.98 11.43 2.99
C GLY A 405 15.36 10.04 3.52
N LEU A 406 15.49 9.87 4.85
CA LEU A 406 15.72 8.56 5.47
C LEU A 406 14.54 7.60 5.26
N ASN A 407 13.30 8.08 5.34
CA ASN A 407 12.12 7.27 5.04
C ASN A 407 12.07 6.84 3.57
N MET A 408 12.48 7.71 2.64
CA MET A 408 12.54 7.36 1.22
C MET A 408 13.60 6.29 0.93
N LEU A 409 14.78 6.37 1.58
CA LEU A 409 15.83 5.37 1.44
C LEU A 409 15.42 3.98 1.93
N THR A 410 14.55 3.89 2.94
CA THR A 410 14.02 2.62 3.47
C THR A 410 12.72 2.15 2.79
N THR A 411 12.00 3.04 2.10
CA THR A 411 10.78 2.70 1.35
C THR A 411 11.08 2.27 -0.09
N LEU A 412 12.11 2.81 -0.75
CA LEU A 412 12.54 2.40 -2.10
C LEU A 412 12.73 0.88 -2.27
N PRO A 413 13.32 0.15 -1.31
CA PRO A 413 13.42 -1.32 -1.38
C PRO A 413 12.08 -2.07 -1.44
N LEU A 414 11.00 -1.50 -0.91
CA LEU A 414 9.67 -2.10 -0.96
C LEU A 414 9.07 -1.97 -2.37
N GLU A 415 9.18 -0.81 -3.02
CA GLU A 415 8.74 -0.64 -4.41
C GLU A 415 9.62 -1.41 -5.40
N ALA A 416 10.92 -1.51 -5.15
CA ALA A 416 11.82 -2.38 -5.91
C ALA A 416 11.43 -3.85 -5.79
N PHE A 417 10.97 -4.29 -4.61
CA PHE A 417 10.41 -5.63 -4.41
C PHE A 417 9.15 -5.82 -5.25
N VAL A 418 8.20 -4.88 -5.23
CA VAL A 418 6.96 -4.94 -6.03
C VAL A 418 7.28 -5.02 -7.53
N CYS A 419 8.18 -4.15 -8.03
CA CYS A 419 8.63 -4.20 -9.42
C CYS A 419 9.20 -5.56 -9.80
N ARG A 420 10.14 -6.07 -9.00
CA ARG A 420 10.82 -7.35 -9.24
C ARG A 420 9.84 -8.51 -9.23
N GLU A 421 8.85 -8.51 -8.33
CA GLU A 421 7.90 -9.60 -8.21
C GLU A 421 6.89 -9.62 -9.36
N VAL A 422 6.47 -8.45 -9.85
CA VAL A 422 5.68 -8.33 -11.09
C VAL A 422 6.48 -8.86 -12.29
N MET A 423 7.77 -8.52 -12.39
CA MET A 423 8.68 -9.02 -13.45
C MET A 423 8.87 -10.55 -13.38
N LEU A 424 9.04 -11.11 -12.17
CA LEU A 424 9.18 -12.56 -11.96
C LEU A 424 7.89 -13.29 -12.30
N THR A 425 6.74 -12.80 -11.83
CA THR A 425 5.42 -13.39 -12.12
C THR A 425 5.10 -13.39 -13.61
N TYR A 426 5.50 -12.34 -14.33
CA TYR A 426 5.21 -12.19 -15.75
C TYR A 426 6.17 -12.95 -16.68
N TRP A 427 7.50 -12.84 -16.48
CA TRP A 427 8.48 -13.46 -17.39
C TRP A 427 8.98 -14.84 -16.94
N PHE A 428 8.90 -15.17 -15.66
CA PHE A 428 9.43 -16.41 -15.09
C PHE A 428 8.39 -17.17 -14.24
N PRO A 429 7.13 -17.34 -14.71
CA PRO A 429 6.07 -17.98 -13.93
C PRO A 429 6.45 -19.42 -13.57
N GLY A 430 6.39 -19.75 -12.28
CA GLY A 430 6.72 -21.08 -11.76
C GLY A 430 8.22 -21.41 -11.67
N GLU A 431 9.12 -20.50 -12.05
CA GLU A 431 10.55 -20.74 -11.87
C GLU A 431 11.04 -20.46 -10.45
N GLY A 432 11.65 -21.46 -9.82
CA GLY A 432 12.29 -21.33 -8.51
C GLY A 432 13.38 -20.25 -8.43
N PHE A 433 13.72 -19.85 -7.20
CA PHE A 433 14.67 -18.77 -6.94
C PHE A 433 16.07 -19.03 -7.54
N ARG A 434 16.58 -18.06 -8.30
CA ARG A 434 17.97 -18.03 -8.81
C ARG A 434 18.69 -16.78 -8.33
N ARG A 435 19.82 -16.94 -7.60
CA ARG A 435 20.55 -15.81 -6.99
C ARG A 435 21.05 -14.79 -8.02
N GLY A 436 21.58 -15.26 -9.15
CA GLY A 436 22.01 -14.38 -10.25
C GLY A 436 20.89 -13.53 -10.83
N ARG A 437 19.71 -14.12 -11.08
CA ARG A 437 18.50 -13.39 -11.54
C ARG A 437 18.05 -12.37 -10.50
N HIS A 438 17.98 -12.76 -9.23
CA HIS A 438 17.57 -11.86 -8.13
C HIS A 438 18.47 -10.64 -8.04
N VAL A 439 19.79 -10.82 -8.09
CA VAL A 439 20.75 -9.70 -8.10
C VAL A 439 20.58 -8.88 -9.37
N ALA A 440 20.67 -9.47 -10.56
CA ALA A 440 20.61 -8.74 -11.83
C ALA A 440 19.34 -7.89 -11.99
N LEU A 441 18.16 -8.43 -11.64
CA LEU A 441 16.91 -7.68 -11.68
C LEU A 441 16.89 -6.54 -10.66
N SER A 442 17.38 -6.77 -9.43
CA SER A 442 17.41 -5.73 -8.38
C SER A 442 18.39 -4.62 -8.73
N THR A 443 19.61 -4.96 -9.17
CA THR A 443 20.62 -3.99 -9.61
C THR A 443 20.11 -3.18 -10.80
N GLY A 444 19.52 -3.84 -11.80
CA GLY A 444 18.96 -3.17 -12.99
C GLY A 444 17.82 -2.21 -12.63
N LEU A 445 16.89 -2.63 -11.77
CA LEU A 445 15.79 -1.78 -11.31
C LEU A 445 16.28 -0.54 -10.55
N VAL A 446 17.16 -0.72 -9.56
CA VAL A 446 17.62 0.40 -8.72
C VAL A 446 18.52 1.34 -9.52
N ALA A 447 19.40 0.82 -10.39
CA ALA A 447 20.24 1.64 -11.25
C ALA A 447 19.40 2.44 -12.28
N LEU A 448 18.36 1.83 -12.86
CA LEU A 448 17.46 2.51 -13.80
C LEU A 448 16.61 3.58 -13.08
N ALA A 449 16.12 3.29 -11.88
CA ALA A 449 15.39 4.27 -11.06
C ALA A 449 16.30 5.45 -10.66
N ALA A 450 17.51 5.18 -10.17
CA ALA A 450 18.49 6.21 -9.86
C ALA A 450 18.85 7.06 -11.10
N ALA A 451 19.07 6.43 -12.26
CA ALA A 451 19.32 7.15 -13.51
C ALA A 451 18.14 8.04 -13.91
N ALA A 452 16.89 7.58 -13.79
CA ALA A 452 15.71 8.40 -14.04
C ALA A 452 15.59 9.57 -13.04
N SER A 453 15.89 9.37 -11.75
CA SER A 453 15.93 10.43 -10.73
C SER A 453 17.02 11.48 -10.95
N LEU A 454 18.10 11.11 -11.64
CA LEU A 454 19.15 12.05 -12.07
C LEU A 454 18.73 12.89 -13.28
N LEU A 455 17.79 12.40 -14.09
CA LEU A 455 17.28 13.06 -15.30
C LEU A 455 16.05 13.94 -15.02
N THR A 456 15.35 13.76 -13.90
CA THR A 456 14.20 14.59 -13.52
C THR A 456 14.41 15.35 -12.21
N CYS A 457 13.90 16.57 -12.18
CA CYS A 457 13.88 17.46 -11.02
C CYS A 457 12.45 17.96 -10.68
N ASP A 458 11.44 17.57 -11.47
CA ASP A 458 10.04 17.88 -11.18
C ASP A 458 9.34 16.68 -10.53
N LEU A 459 9.34 16.66 -9.20
CA LEU A 459 8.59 15.68 -8.41
C LEU A 459 7.07 15.74 -8.68
N GLY A 460 6.55 16.94 -8.97
CA GLY A 460 5.14 17.15 -9.30
C GLY A 460 4.75 16.45 -10.61
N ALA A 461 5.56 16.59 -11.65
CA ALA A 461 5.36 15.90 -12.92
C ALA A 461 5.41 14.36 -12.78
N VAL A 462 6.28 13.82 -11.91
CA VAL A 462 6.31 12.38 -11.61
C VAL A 462 5.00 11.94 -10.95
N PHE A 463 4.54 12.67 -9.92
CA PHE A 463 3.26 12.38 -9.25
C PHE A 463 2.05 12.50 -10.21
N GLU A 464 2.00 13.55 -11.03
CA GLU A 464 0.95 13.74 -12.05
C GLU A 464 0.90 12.57 -13.03
N LEU A 465 2.03 12.22 -13.65
CA LEU A 465 2.10 11.23 -14.72
C LEU A 465 1.82 9.80 -14.20
N VAL A 466 2.52 9.40 -13.14
CA VAL A 466 2.40 8.04 -12.57
C VAL A 466 1.02 7.87 -11.93
N GLY A 467 0.54 8.90 -11.24
CA GLY A 467 -0.78 8.98 -10.64
C GLY A 467 -1.92 8.86 -11.65
N ALA A 468 -1.96 9.75 -12.63
CA ALA A 468 -3.06 9.81 -13.60
C ALA A 468 -3.11 8.63 -14.57
N THR A 469 -2.03 7.84 -14.68
CA THR A 469 -1.97 6.62 -15.50
C THR A 469 -2.09 5.36 -14.64
N SER A 470 -0.99 4.92 -14.02
CA SER A 470 -0.92 3.64 -13.30
C SER A 470 -1.78 3.60 -12.04
N ALA A 471 -1.79 4.66 -11.23
CA ALA A 471 -2.57 4.68 -9.98
C ALA A 471 -4.07 4.68 -10.28
N VAL A 472 -4.52 5.52 -11.23
CA VAL A 472 -5.88 5.51 -11.78
C VAL A 472 -6.29 4.13 -12.32
N ALA A 473 -5.42 3.46 -13.08
CA ALA A 473 -5.69 2.12 -13.61
C ALA A 473 -5.87 1.08 -12.48
N MET A 474 -4.99 1.11 -11.47
CA MET A 474 -5.02 0.18 -10.33
C MET A 474 -6.14 0.44 -9.33
N ALA A 475 -6.59 1.69 -9.17
CA ALA A 475 -7.61 2.06 -8.20
C ALA A 475 -9.02 2.07 -8.81
N TYR A 476 -9.21 2.82 -9.91
CA TYR A 476 -10.53 3.18 -10.42
C TYR A 476 -10.98 2.31 -11.59
N VAL A 477 -10.05 1.72 -12.33
CA VAL A 477 -10.38 0.92 -13.52
C VAL A 477 -10.44 -0.57 -13.17
N LEU A 478 -9.32 -1.17 -12.75
CA LEU A 478 -9.19 -2.63 -12.66
C LEU A 478 -10.04 -3.29 -11.55
N PRO A 479 -10.08 -2.80 -10.29
CA PRO A 479 -10.91 -3.43 -9.25
C PRO A 479 -12.42 -3.32 -9.53
N PRO A 480 -12.97 -2.16 -9.93
CA PRO A 480 -14.37 -2.06 -10.34
C PRO A 480 -14.71 -2.92 -11.57
N LEU A 481 -13.84 -2.99 -12.59
CA LEU A 481 -14.04 -3.87 -13.76
C LEU A 481 -14.09 -5.36 -13.38
N CYS A 482 -13.21 -5.81 -12.47
CA CYS A 482 -13.26 -7.19 -11.97
C CYS A 482 -14.56 -7.44 -11.20
N TYR A 483 -14.98 -6.49 -10.35
CA TYR A 483 -16.23 -6.61 -9.59
C TYR A 483 -17.46 -6.70 -10.50
N MET A 484 -17.56 -5.87 -11.53
CA MET A 484 -18.65 -5.93 -12.52
C MET A 484 -18.72 -7.26 -13.30
N ARG A 485 -17.62 -8.03 -13.33
CA ARG A 485 -17.54 -9.31 -14.03
C ARG A 485 -17.74 -10.52 -13.11
N LEU A 486 -17.43 -10.38 -11.82
CA LEU A 486 -17.53 -11.45 -10.82
C LEU A 486 -18.82 -11.39 -9.99
N ALA A 487 -19.37 -10.20 -9.76
CA ALA A 487 -20.55 -10.01 -8.91
C ALA A 487 -21.87 -10.07 -9.69
N THR A 488 -22.95 -10.38 -8.97
CA THR A 488 -24.32 -10.22 -9.49
C THR A 488 -24.66 -8.75 -9.72
N ARG A 489 -25.52 -8.47 -10.70
CA ARG A 489 -25.92 -7.09 -11.03
C ARG A 489 -26.77 -6.49 -9.92
N GLY A 490 -26.34 -5.35 -9.41
CA GLY A 490 -27.03 -4.55 -8.39
C GLY A 490 -26.48 -3.12 -8.35
N TRP A 491 -26.96 -2.29 -7.42
CA TRP A 491 -26.56 -0.86 -7.34
C TRP A 491 -25.04 -0.65 -7.32
N ARG A 492 -24.31 -1.47 -6.55
CA ARG A 492 -22.84 -1.44 -6.46
C ARG A 492 -22.14 -1.68 -7.82
N THR A 493 -22.76 -2.41 -8.76
CA THR A 493 -22.21 -2.62 -10.11
C THR A 493 -22.41 -1.41 -11.04
N TYR A 494 -23.46 -0.60 -10.83
CA TYR A 494 -23.60 0.69 -11.53
C TYR A 494 -22.61 1.73 -10.98
N ALA A 495 -22.43 1.78 -9.65
CA ALA A 495 -21.39 2.60 -9.03
C ALA A 495 -19.99 2.21 -9.53
N ALA A 496 -19.72 0.91 -9.69
CA ALA A 496 -18.48 0.42 -10.29
C ALA A 496 -18.30 0.95 -11.73
N GLY A 497 -19.34 0.84 -12.57
CA GLY A 497 -19.31 1.38 -13.93
C GLY A 497 -19.04 2.89 -14.00
N ALA A 498 -19.60 3.68 -13.07
CA ALA A 498 -19.32 5.11 -12.96
C ALA A 498 -17.86 5.41 -12.59
N VAL A 499 -17.28 4.65 -11.65
CA VAL A 499 -15.87 4.80 -11.24
C VAL A 499 -14.92 4.37 -12.37
N VAL A 500 -15.26 3.33 -13.15
CA VAL A 500 -14.51 2.96 -14.36
C VAL A 500 -14.56 4.08 -15.39
N ALA A 501 -15.74 4.63 -15.67
CA ALA A 501 -15.89 5.73 -16.64
C ALA A 501 -15.09 6.97 -16.22
N PHE A 502 -15.11 7.32 -14.94
CA PHE A 502 -14.27 8.37 -14.35
C PHE A 502 -12.77 8.08 -14.55
N GLY A 503 -12.31 6.88 -14.16
CA GLY A 503 -10.89 6.50 -14.29
C GLY A 503 -10.40 6.51 -15.74
N LEU A 504 -11.20 5.98 -16.67
CA LEU A 504 -10.87 6.02 -18.10
C LEU A 504 -10.84 7.46 -18.65
N ALA A 505 -11.78 8.32 -18.24
CA ALA A 505 -11.80 9.72 -18.65
C ALA A 505 -10.55 10.48 -18.17
N VAL A 506 -10.16 10.32 -16.90
CA VAL A 506 -8.94 10.91 -16.34
C VAL A 506 -7.70 10.40 -17.08
N MET A 507 -7.57 9.08 -17.25
CA MET A 507 -6.40 8.49 -17.91
C MET A 507 -6.26 8.95 -19.37
N VAL A 508 -7.35 8.97 -20.15
CA VAL A 508 -7.33 9.42 -21.56
C VAL A 508 -7.00 10.91 -21.67
N THR A 509 -7.60 11.76 -20.84
CA THR A 509 -7.35 13.20 -20.87
C THR A 509 -5.94 13.56 -20.40
N SER A 510 -5.42 12.91 -19.35
CA SER A 510 -4.05 13.12 -18.87
C SER A 510 -3.00 12.64 -19.88
N VAL A 511 -3.20 11.50 -20.54
CA VAL A 511 -2.31 11.06 -21.64
C VAL A 511 -2.36 12.03 -22.82
N ALA A 512 -3.55 12.52 -23.21
CA ALA A 512 -3.69 13.52 -24.26
C ALA A 512 -2.99 14.85 -23.91
N GLN A 513 -3.08 15.30 -22.66
CA GLN A 513 -2.36 16.49 -22.17
C GLN A 513 -0.85 16.29 -22.15
N ALA A 514 -0.35 15.12 -21.71
CA ALA A 514 1.08 14.80 -21.73
C ALA A 514 1.63 14.78 -23.15
N VAL A 515 0.92 14.14 -24.09
CA VAL A 515 1.29 14.14 -25.53
C VAL A 515 1.22 15.56 -26.10
N GLY A 516 0.20 16.35 -25.76
CA GLY A 516 0.09 17.75 -26.19
C GLY A 516 1.26 18.63 -25.72
N LYS A 517 1.71 18.48 -24.46
CA LYS A 517 2.90 19.16 -23.94
C LYS A 517 4.17 18.75 -24.71
N MET A 518 4.35 17.45 -24.98
CA MET A 518 5.50 16.94 -25.74
C MET A 518 5.52 17.44 -27.20
N VAL A 519 4.37 17.51 -27.87
CA VAL A 519 4.26 17.99 -29.26
C VAL A 519 4.43 19.50 -29.37
N ASN A 520 3.90 20.27 -28.42
CA ASN A 520 3.94 21.74 -28.45
C ASN A 520 5.25 22.34 -27.89
N GLY A 521 6.20 21.52 -27.43
CA GLY A 521 7.54 21.98 -27.05
C GLY A 521 7.59 22.94 -25.86
N SER A 522 6.61 22.88 -24.95
CA SER A 522 6.53 23.75 -23.76
C SER A 522 7.60 23.36 -22.72
N ASN A 523 8.83 23.81 -22.95
CA ASN A 523 9.98 23.66 -22.07
C ASN A 523 9.92 24.56 -20.82
N ASP A 524 8.91 24.37 -19.98
CA ASP A 524 9.04 24.72 -18.56
C ASP A 524 9.86 23.61 -17.87
N ALA A 525 11.13 23.53 -18.25
CA ALA A 525 12.08 22.61 -17.64
C ALA A 525 12.37 23.09 -16.22
N ALA A 526 11.76 22.43 -15.23
CA ALA A 526 12.00 22.70 -13.81
C ALA A 526 13.51 22.66 -13.53
N GLN A 527 14.08 23.80 -13.12
CA GLN A 527 15.49 23.87 -12.76
C GLN A 527 15.72 23.05 -11.49
N CYS A 528 16.71 22.18 -11.52
CA CYS A 528 17.19 21.48 -10.33
C CYS A 528 17.80 22.52 -9.38
N VAL A 529 17.28 22.56 -8.15
CA VAL A 529 17.82 23.35 -7.02
C VAL A 529 18.98 22.61 -6.37
#